data_AF-A0A955YA87-F1
#
_entry.id   AF-A0A955YA87-F1
#
_cell.length_a   1.000
_cell.length_b   1.000
_cell.length_c   1.000
_cell.angle_alpha   90.00
_cell.angle_beta   90.00
_cell.angle_gamma   90.00
#
_symmetry.space_group_name_H-M   'P 1'
#
loop_
_entity.id
_entity.type
_entity.pdbx_description
1 polymer ?
#
loop_
_entity_poly.entity_id
_entity_poly.type
_entity_poly.pdbx_seq_one_letter_code
_entity_poly.pdbx_strand_id
1 'polypeptide(L)'
;EDAAVDRMRMRIGDRVIEASIDEKAAAQRTYDAAVEAGQLAALTSQDTPDLFTQRVGNIPPGESVAVELAVVQTVERVDGVYELALPLARAPRFVPDDLPLDAWTAVQVPPDVLATVYVRGPTGAPVTEAWSPSHPDAAVLGEVDRLYGFVVSDLDHDFRLAWRTGGKEATASLLTDGRHVLVTVEPPSGRVPLELRTPRELVFLLDTSGSMEGAPWDRAVALLDAVLAGLREPDSFQIVGVAGLPEALTAQPVPATHANRAEVRETLRFLHPEGPTDLYLGLQRALLLPPAEGRQRTVVVLTDGEVDVSHQALQVLESLRGDARVHAFALAPDPPRGVLAQLARLGGGVFESPRPDEPAVDTATRLAALLERPVVTDLSIDVPGVVFVGGP
;
A
#
# COMPACT_ATOMS: atom_id res chain seq x y z
N GLU A 1 8.89 -2.66 -5.46
CA GLU A 1 10.04 -2.16 -4.69
C GLU A 1 10.23 -2.93 -3.38
N ASP A 2 9.16 -3.41 -2.72
CA ASP A 2 9.26 -4.16 -1.44
C ASP A 2 9.28 -5.71 -1.58
N ALA A 3 9.83 -6.23 -2.69
CA ALA A 3 9.90 -7.66 -2.95
C ALA A 3 11.34 -8.09 -3.26
N ALA A 4 11.73 -9.26 -2.76
CA ALA A 4 13.04 -9.86 -3.03
C ALA A 4 12.88 -11.23 -3.67
N VAL A 5 13.65 -11.49 -4.72
CA VAL A 5 13.80 -12.85 -5.28
C VAL A 5 14.73 -13.62 -4.34
N ASP A 6 14.18 -14.62 -3.66
CA ASP A 6 14.92 -15.48 -2.72
C ASP A 6 15.60 -16.64 -3.44
N ARG A 7 14.92 -17.21 -4.44
CA ARG A 7 15.41 -18.39 -5.14
C ARG A 7 14.88 -18.45 -6.55
N MET A 8 15.71 -18.99 -7.43
CA MET A 8 15.34 -19.30 -8.80
C MET A 8 15.87 -20.67 -9.19
N ARG A 9 14.98 -21.51 -9.69
CA ARG A 9 15.28 -22.88 -10.12
C ARG A 9 14.68 -23.12 -11.49
N MET A 10 15.40 -23.85 -12.31
CA MET A 10 14.94 -24.31 -13.61
C MET A 10 14.99 -25.83 -13.66
N ARG A 11 13.97 -26.44 -14.24
CA ARG A 11 13.93 -27.87 -14.52
C ARG A 11 13.71 -28.10 -16.02
N ILE A 12 14.55 -28.93 -16.62
CA ILE A 12 14.48 -29.30 -18.05
C ILE A 12 14.55 -30.83 -18.10
N GLY A 13 13.44 -31.47 -18.45
CA GLY A 13 13.27 -32.91 -18.26
C GLY A 13 13.51 -33.32 -16.81
N ASP A 14 14.50 -34.19 -16.60
CA ASP A 14 14.95 -34.67 -15.28
C ASP A 14 16.05 -33.80 -14.65
N ARG A 15 16.60 -32.82 -15.38
CA ARG A 15 17.71 -31.99 -14.90
C ARG A 15 17.19 -30.77 -14.16
N VAL A 16 17.85 -30.45 -13.06
CA VAL A 16 17.57 -29.27 -12.24
C VAL A 16 18.79 -28.36 -12.24
N ILE A 17 18.57 -27.09 -12.53
CA ILE A 17 19.57 -26.02 -12.49
C ILE A 17 19.12 -25.05 -11.40
N GLU A 18 19.97 -24.84 -10.39
CA GLU A 18 19.74 -23.88 -9.32
C GLU A 18 20.59 -22.64 -9.60
N ALA A 19 19.99 -21.45 -9.54
CA ALA A 19 20.68 -20.22 -9.86
C ALA A 19 21.68 -19.84 -8.76
N SER A 20 22.90 -19.49 -9.16
CA SER A 20 23.91 -18.82 -8.34
C SER A 20 23.90 -17.34 -8.65
N ILE A 21 24.05 -16.49 -7.64
CA ILE A 21 24.18 -15.04 -7.82
C ILE A 21 25.66 -14.72 -8.03
N ASP A 22 25.99 -14.17 -9.20
CA ASP A 22 27.34 -13.77 -9.59
C ASP A 22 27.34 -12.33 -10.14
N GLU A 23 28.53 -11.72 -10.21
CA GLU A 23 28.69 -10.41 -10.88
C GLU A 23 28.28 -10.51 -12.36
N LYS A 24 27.50 -9.53 -12.86
CA LYS A 24 26.85 -9.55 -14.19
C LYS A 24 27.78 -10.00 -15.33
N ALA A 25 29.00 -9.47 -15.41
CA ALA A 25 29.95 -9.81 -16.46
C ALA A 25 30.53 -11.23 -16.33
N ALA A 26 30.66 -11.74 -15.10
CA ALA A 26 31.13 -13.10 -14.85
C ALA A 26 30.04 -14.14 -15.16
N ALA A 27 28.79 -13.85 -14.78
CA ALA A 27 27.62 -14.67 -15.09
C ALA A 27 27.45 -14.86 -16.61
N GLN A 28 27.54 -13.75 -17.37
CA GLN A 28 27.42 -13.78 -18.83
C GLN A 28 28.49 -14.65 -19.50
N ARG A 29 29.78 -14.47 -19.14
CA ARG A 29 30.88 -15.27 -19.71
C ARG A 29 30.72 -16.76 -19.42
N THR A 30 30.25 -17.11 -18.22
CA THR A 30 30.03 -18.50 -17.82
C THR A 30 28.91 -19.13 -18.63
N TYR A 31 27.82 -18.38 -18.84
CA TYR A 31 26.70 -18.81 -19.68
C TYR A 31 27.14 -19.03 -21.13
N ASP A 32 27.81 -18.05 -21.76
CA ASP A 32 28.20 -18.13 -23.18
C ASP A 32 29.13 -19.33 -23.43
N ALA A 33 30.14 -19.52 -22.57
CA ALA A 33 31.06 -20.65 -22.67
C ALA A 33 30.34 -22.01 -22.53
N ALA A 34 29.35 -22.10 -21.64
CA ALA A 34 28.56 -23.33 -21.47
C ALA A 34 27.67 -23.60 -22.70
N VAL A 35 27.04 -22.57 -23.26
CA VAL A 35 26.22 -22.70 -24.48
C VAL A 35 27.07 -23.12 -25.67
N GLU A 36 28.24 -22.49 -25.88
CA GLU A 36 29.19 -22.83 -26.94
C GLU A 36 29.71 -24.27 -26.80
N ALA A 37 29.91 -24.74 -25.56
CA ALA A 37 30.30 -26.12 -25.28
C ALA A 37 29.16 -27.14 -25.46
N GLY A 38 27.99 -26.73 -25.95
CA GLY A 38 26.82 -27.59 -26.12
C GLY A 38 26.15 -28.00 -24.81
N GLN A 39 26.49 -27.33 -23.70
CA GLN A 39 25.91 -27.62 -22.40
C GLN A 39 24.57 -26.91 -22.25
N LEU A 40 23.69 -27.54 -21.46
CA LEU A 40 22.47 -26.91 -21.00
C LEU A 40 22.83 -25.83 -19.97
N ALA A 41 22.51 -24.58 -20.27
CA ALA A 41 22.85 -23.42 -19.45
C ALA A 41 21.66 -22.47 -19.33
N ALA A 42 21.59 -21.76 -18.20
CA ALA A 42 20.58 -20.74 -17.94
C ALA A 42 21.24 -19.47 -17.39
N LEU A 43 20.74 -18.31 -17.80
CA LEU A 43 21.18 -17.01 -17.31
C LEU A 43 19.96 -16.16 -16.96
N THR A 44 20.01 -15.52 -15.80
CA THR A 44 19.00 -14.54 -15.39
C THR A 44 19.64 -13.16 -15.28
N SER A 45 19.07 -12.17 -15.95
CA SER A 45 19.45 -10.77 -15.82
C SER A 45 18.29 -9.96 -15.25
N GLN A 46 18.60 -9.01 -14.37
CA GLN A 46 17.67 -7.96 -13.99
C GLN A 46 17.90 -6.76 -14.91
N ASP A 47 16.86 -6.35 -15.63
CA ASP A 47 16.93 -5.25 -16.59
C ASP A 47 16.35 -3.95 -15.98
N THR A 48 15.29 -4.07 -15.17
CA THR A 48 14.72 -3.01 -14.31
C THR A 48 14.37 -3.57 -12.93
N PRO A 49 14.03 -2.76 -11.91
CA PRO A 49 13.60 -3.26 -10.60
C PRO A 49 12.47 -4.31 -10.63
N ASP A 50 11.63 -4.30 -11.67
CA ASP A 50 10.46 -5.15 -11.84
C ASP A 50 10.54 -6.10 -13.06
N LEU A 51 11.65 -6.11 -13.82
CA LEU A 51 11.86 -6.95 -14.99
C LEU A 51 13.08 -7.86 -14.84
N PHE A 52 12.83 -9.17 -14.87
CA PHE A 52 13.86 -10.20 -14.91
C PHE A 52 13.75 -10.96 -16.23
N THR A 53 14.85 -11.07 -16.95
CA THR A 53 14.95 -11.83 -18.20
C THR A 53 15.72 -13.12 -17.96
N GLN A 54 15.14 -14.27 -18.36
CA GLN A 54 15.82 -15.56 -18.32
C GLN A 54 16.10 -16.08 -19.72
N ARG A 55 17.35 -16.47 -19.98
CA ARG A 55 17.80 -17.10 -21.23
C ARG A 55 18.21 -18.54 -20.97
N VAL A 56 17.83 -19.44 -21.86
CA VAL A 56 18.11 -20.87 -21.76
C VAL A 56 18.71 -21.36 -23.07
N GLY A 57 19.87 -22.00 -22.99
CA GLY A 57 20.56 -22.57 -24.13
C GLY A 57 20.40 -24.09 -24.21
N ASN A 58 20.43 -24.62 -25.44
CA ASN A 58 20.55 -26.05 -25.73
C ASN A 58 19.46 -26.95 -25.11
N ILE A 59 18.19 -26.49 -25.12
CA ILE A 59 17.03 -27.31 -24.71
C ILE A 59 16.88 -28.49 -25.69
N PRO A 60 16.89 -29.75 -25.22
CA PRO A 60 16.70 -30.90 -26.11
C PRO A 60 15.30 -30.92 -26.75
N PRO A 61 15.15 -31.47 -27.98
CA PRO A 61 13.84 -31.56 -28.64
C PRO A 61 12.82 -32.38 -27.83
N GLY A 62 11.61 -31.84 -27.68
CA GLY A 62 10.50 -32.49 -26.98
C GLY A 62 10.52 -32.35 -25.45
N GLU A 63 11.54 -31.71 -24.88
CA GLU A 63 11.62 -31.48 -23.44
C GLU A 63 10.80 -30.27 -23.00
N SER A 64 10.31 -30.33 -21.76
CA SER A 64 9.60 -29.22 -21.10
C SER A 64 10.55 -28.45 -20.19
N VAL A 65 10.43 -27.11 -20.19
CA VAL A 65 11.12 -26.22 -19.27
C VAL A 65 10.15 -25.73 -18.21
N ALA A 66 10.48 -25.93 -16.94
CA ALA A 66 9.77 -25.35 -15.81
C ALA A 66 10.68 -24.37 -15.08
N VAL A 67 10.20 -23.14 -14.89
CA VAL A 67 10.89 -22.10 -14.12
C VAL A 67 10.15 -21.91 -12.81
N GLU A 68 10.87 -22.03 -11.70
CA GLU A 68 10.39 -21.77 -10.35
C GLU A 68 11.07 -20.51 -9.83
N LEU A 69 10.28 -19.48 -9.52
CA LEU A 69 10.72 -18.26 -8.88
C LEU A 69 10.09 -18.19 -7.48
N ALA A 70 10.93 -18.04 -6.45
CA ALA A 70 10.47 -17.78 -5.09
C ALA A 70 10.68 -16.30 -4.78
N VAL A 71 9.58 -15.62 -4.45
CA VAL A 71 9.56 -14.19 -4.10
C VAL A 71 9.05 -14.04 -2.68
N VAL A 72 9.73 -13.20 -1.90
CA VAL A 72 9.30 -12.78 -0.58
C VAL A 72 8.89 -11.32 -0.66
N GLN A 73 7.71 -10.99 -0.15
CA GLN A 73 7.15 -9.65 -0.17
C GLN A 73 6.29 -9.41 1.07
N THR A 74 6.38 -8.21 1.64
CA THR A 74 5.42 -7.73 2.64
C THR A 74 4.15 -7.26 1.94
N VAL A 75 2.98 -7.67 2.46
CA VAL A 75 1.69 -7.32 1.88
C VAL A 75 0.92 -6.41 2.83
N GLU A 76 0.53 -5.24 2.35
CA GLU A 76 -0.25 -4.28 3.12
C GLU A 76 -1.72 -4.68 3.20
N ARG A 77 -2.37 -4.30 4.30
CA ARG A 77 -3.79 -4.52 4.55
C ARG A 77 -4.55 -3.21 4.43
N VAL A 78 -5.45 -3.11 3.46
CA VAL A 78 -6.28 -1.92 3.19
C VAL A 78 -7.75 -2.29 3.27
N ASP A 79 -8.54 -1.53 4.03
CA ASP A 79 -9.97 -1.81 4.32
C ASP A 79 -10.25 -3.27 4.74
N GLY A 80 -9.32 -3.85 5.50
CA GLY A 80 -9.46 -5.22 5.99
C GLY A 80 -9.15 -6.32 4.97
N VAL A 81 -8.67 -5.95 3.79
CA VAL A 81 -8.26 -6.85 2.70
C VAL A 81 -6.75 -6.71 2.49
N TYR A 82 -6.06 -7.84 2.38
CA TYR A 82 -4.70 -7.88 1.88
C TYR A 82 -4.74 -8.11 0.36
N GLU A 83 -3.87 -7.45 -0.40
CA GLU A 83 -3.75 -7.65 -1.85
C GLU A 83 -2.29 -7.88 -2.26
N LEU A 84 -2.00 -9.06 -2.81
CA LEU A 84 -0.73 -9.40 -3.44
C LEU A 84 -0.89 -9.30 -4.97
N ALA A 85 -0.11 -8.42 -5.60
CA ALA A 85 -0.04 -8.32 -7.05
C ALA A 85 1.23 -9.00 -7.57
N LEU A 86 1.08 -9.95 -8.49
CA LEU A 86 2.16 -10.65 -9.18
C LEU A 86 2.20 -10.22 -10.66
N PRO A 87 3.36 -9.73 -11.12
CA PRO A 87 3.56 -9.18 -12.46
C PRO A 87 3.58 -10.26 -13.56
N LEU A 88 2.44 -10.90 -13.86
CA LEU A 88 2.34 -12.05 -14.78
C LEU A 88 1.88 -11.71 -16.21
N ALA A 89 1.53 -10.45 -16.51
CA ALA A 89 1.04 -10.07 -17.84
C ALA A 89 2.10 -10.27 -18.95
N ARG A 90 1.66 -10.78 -20.12
CA ARG A 90 2.47 -11.05 -21.33
C ARG A 90 2.78 -9.82 -22.18
N ALA A 91 2.28 -8.64 -21.81
CA ALA A 91 2.47 -7.42 -22.61
C ALA A 91 3.92 -6.88 -22.49
N PRO A 92 4.47 -6.28 -23.56
CA PRO A 92 5.68 -5.46 -23.42
C PRO A 92 5.37 -4.32 -22.46
N ARG A 93 6.00 -4.32 -21.28
CA ARG A 93 5.89 -3.19 -20.34
C ARG A 93 6.49 -1.94 -20.98
N PHE A 94 5.95 -0.78 -20.65
CA PHE A 94 6.45 0.51 -21.11
C PHE A 94 7.94 0.63 -20.77
N VAL A 95 8.79 0.74 -21.80
CA VAL A 95 10.22 0.92 -21.66
C VAL A 95 10.54 2.36 -22.08
N PRO A 96 11.20 3.16 -21.24
CA PRO A 96 11.70 4.49 -21.60
C PRO A 96 12.57 4.47 -22.86
N ASP A 97 12.48 5.50 -23.70
CA ASP A 97 13.11 5.60 -25.04
C ASP A 97 14.65 5.54 -25.04
N ASP A 98 15.29 5.61 -23.87
CA ASP A 98 16.74 5.75 -23.68
C ASP A 98 17.49 4.43 -23.43
N LEU A 99 16.82 3.28 -23.41
CA LEU A 99 17.48 1.98 -23.30
C LEU A 99 17.90 1.42 -24.67
N PRO A 100 19.15 0.90 -24.81
CA PRO A 100 19.68 0.44 -26.10
C PRO A 100 18.81 -0.68 -26.73
N LEU A 101 18.60 -0.57 -28.05
CA LEU A 101 17.75 -1.43 -28.88
C LEU A 101 18.07 -2.93 -28.75
N ASP A 102 19.25 -3.29 -28.29
CA ASP A 102 19.75 -4.66 -28.16
C ASP A 102 19.01 -5.45 -27.05
N ALA A 103 18.40 -4.74 -26.10
CA ALA A 103 17.53 -5.32 -25.07
C ALA A 103 16.17 -5.77 -25.64
N TRP A 104 15.80 -5.34 -26.86
CA TRP A 104 14.54 -5.64 -27.55
C TRP A 104 14.48 -7.03 -28.21
N THR A 105 15.11 -8.07 -27.65
CA THR A 105 14.59 -9.39 -28.01
C THR A 105 13.23 -9.48 -27.35
N ALA A 106 12.18 -9.10 -28.10
CA ALA A 106 10.79 -9.24 -27.76
C ALA A 106 10.66 -10.52 -26.97
N VAL A 107 10.31 -10.41 -25.69
CA VAL A 107 10.08 -11.58 -24.85
C VAL A 107 8.92 -12.31 -25.51
N GLN A 108 9.24 -13.23 -26.41
CA GLN A 108 8.26 -14.07 -27.06
C GLN A 108 7.88 -15.08 -26.00
N VAL A 109 6.89 -14.74 -25.18
CA VAL A 109 6.26 -15.69 -24.30
C VAL A 109 5.59 -16.72 -25.20
N PRO A 110 6.00 -18.00 -25.16
CA PRO A 110 5.34 -19.03 -25.95
C PRO A 110 3.84 -19.04 -25.67
N PRO A 111 2.98 -19.29 -26.68
CA PRO A 111 1.53 -19.28 -26.49
C PRO A 111 1.09 -20.25 -25.37
N ASP A 112 1.81 -21.34 -25.20
CA ASP A 112 1.47 -22.46 -24.31
C ASP A 112 2.03 -22.33 -22.87
N VAL A 113 2.43 -21.13 -22.43
CA VAL A 113 2.91 -20.91 -21.06
C VAL A 113 1.75 -20.94 -20.07
N LEU A 114 1.85 -21.83 -19.08
CA LEU A 114 0.97 -21.84 -17.91
C LEU A 114 1.75 -21.32 -16.71
N ALA A 115 1.17 -20.38 -15.96
CA ALA A 115 1.70 -19.99 -14.67
C ALA A 115 0.94 -20.73 -13.57
N THR A 116 1.69 -21.30 -12.62
CA THR A 116 1.13 -21.81 -11.37
C THR A 116 1.69 -20.98 -10.24
N VAL A 117 0.82 -20.34 -9.48
CA VAL A 117 1.19 -19.50 -8.35
C VAL A 117 0.96 -20.26 -7.07
N TYR A 118 2.01 -20.37 -6.26
CA TYR A 118 1.92 -20.90 -4.91
C TYR A 118 2.18 -19.78 -3.92
N VAL A 119 1.18 -19.42 -3.13
CA VAL A 119 1.31 -18.44 -2.06
C VAL A 119 1.40 -19.19 -0.74
N ARG A 120 2.55 -19.07 -0.08
CA ARG A 120 2.72 -19.53 1.29
C ARG A 120 2.45 -18.36 2.22
N GLY A 121 1.37 -18.45 2.99
CA GLY A 121 0.85 -17.36 3.81
C GLY A 121 -0.65 -17.16 3.58
N PRO A 122 -1.35 -16.38 4.42
CA PRO A 122 -0.82 -15.40 5.37
C PRO A 122 -0.44 -15.99 6.74
N THR A 123 0.35 -15.20 7.47
CA THR A 123 0.75 -15.44 8.85
C THR A 123 -0.08 -14.54 9.74
N GLY A 124 -0.77 -15.08 10.74
CA GLY A 124 -1.70 -14.31 11.56
C GLY A 124 -2.97 -15.07 11.87
N ALA A 125 -4.09 -14.34 11.85
CA ALA A 125 -5.42 -14.88 12.01
C ALA A 125 -5.82 -15.77 10.82
N PRO A 126 -6.80 -16.69 11.00
CA PRO A 126 -7.31 -17.52 9.92
C PRO A 126 -7.81 -16.70 8.73
N VAL A 127 -7.49 -17.17 7.52
CA VAL A 127 -8.11 -16.64 6.28
C VAL A 127 -9.58 -17.01 6.29
N THR A 128 -10.45 -16.02 6.21
CA THR A 128 -11.91 -16.24 6.12
C THR A 128 -12.40 -16.24 4.69
N GLU A 129 -11.68 -15.57 3.78
CA GLU A 129 -12.05 -15.41 2.38
C GLU A 129 -10.78 -15.14 1.57
N ALA A 130 -10.67 -15.75 0.38
CA ALA A 130 -9.60 -15.49 -0.58
C ALA A 130 -10.17 -15.55 -2.00
N TRP A 131 -9.78 -14.60 -2.86
CA TRP A 131 -10.25 -14.50 -4.24
C TRP A 131 -9.22 -13.77 -5.11
N SER A 132 -9.36 -13.87 -6.43
CA SER A 132 -8.56 -13.06 -7.36
C SER A 132 -9.44 -12.03 -8.07
N PRO A 133 -9.24 -10.72 -7.83
CA PRO A 133 -9.98 -9.68 -8.57
C PRO A 133 -9.69 -9.70 -10.07
N SER A 134 -8.45 -10.04 -10.44
CA SER A 134 -8.00 -10.12 -11.83
C SER A 134 -8.40 -11.40 -12.55
N HIS A 135 -8.56 -12.50 -11.81
CA HIS A 135 -8.78 -13.84 -12.36
C HIS A 135 -9.86 -14.55 -11.54
N PRO A 136 -11.14 -14.12 -11.65
CA PRO A 136 -12.22 -14.61 -10.79
C PRO A 136 -12.46 -16.12 -10.91
N ASP A 137 -12.07 -16.72 -12.04
CA ASP A 137 -12.19 -18.16 -12.31
C ASP A 137 -10.94 -18.98 -11.92
N ALA A 138 -9.92 -18.35 -11.32
CA ALA A 138 -8.71 -19.05 -10.89
C ALA A 138 -9.06 -20.12 -9.85
N ALA A 139 -8.83 -21.38 -10.20
CA ALA A 139 -9.12 -22.51 -9.32
C ALA A 139 -8.12 -22.56 -8.16
N VAL A 140 -8.64 -22.58 -6.93
CA VAL A 140 -7.85 -22.87 -5.72
C VAL A 140 -7.53 -24.37 -5.70
N LEU A 141 -6.26 -24.72 -5.82
CA LEU A 141 -5.78 -26.11 -5.88
C LEU A 141 -5.85 -26.84 -4.52
N GLY A 142 -6.16 -26.12 -3.44
CA GLY A 142 -6.31 -26.63 -2.07
C GLY A 142 -5.49 -25.84 -1.06
N GLU A 143 -5.75 -26.10 0.23
CA GLU A 143 -4.97 -25.59 1.36
C GLU A 143 -4.28 -26.76 2.08
N VAL A 144 -2.95 -26.76 2.11
CA VAL A 144 -2.16 -27.66 2.95
C VAL A 144 -1.11 -26.81 3.65
N ASP A 145 -1.13 -26.76 4.98
CA ASP A 145 -0.13 -26.04 5.79
C ASP A 145 0.10 -24.58 5.33
N ARG A 146 -1.01 -23.83 5.11
CA ARG A 146 -1.01 -22.42 4.63
C ARG A 146 -0.41 -22.19 3.24
N LEU A 147 -0.38 -23.22 2.41
CA LEU A 147 -0.04 -23.12 0.99
C LEU A 147 -1.31 -23.05 0.16
N TYR A 148 -1.50 -21.95 -0.57
CA TYR A 148 -2.59 -21.76 -1.52
C TYR A 148 -2.04 -21.83 -2.94
N GLY A 149 -2.55 -22.76 -3.74
CA GLY A 149 -2.15 -22.93 -5.15
C GLY A 149 -3.21 -22.38 -6.11
N PHE A 150 -2.77 -21.69 -7.15
CA PHE A 150 -3.62 -21.14 -8.21
C PHE A 150 -3.05 -21.50 -9.58
N VAL A 151 -3.91 -21.94 -10.49
CA VAL A 151 -3.55 -22.05 -11.91
C VAL A 151 -4.01 -20.79 -12.62
N VAL A 152 -3.08 -20.10 -13.27
CA VAL A 152 -3.32 -18.86 -14.00
C VAL A 152 -3.07 -19.13 -15.48
N SER A 153 -4.16 -19.28 -16.23
CA SER A 153 -4.14 -19.60 -17.66
C SER A 153 -4.23 -18.37 -18.55
N ASP A 154 -4.95 -17.35 -18.10
CA ASP A 154 -4.97 -16.03 -18.74
C ASP A 154 -3.77 -15.26 -18.21
N LEU A 155 -2.87 -14.84 -19.11
CA LEU A 155 -1.69 -14.05 -18.76
C LEU A 155 -1.71 -12.73 -19.53
N ASP A 156 -2.88 -12.23 -19.93
CA ASP A 156 -3.00 -10.88 -20.53
C ASP A 156 -2.95 -9.78 -19.45
N HIS A 157 -3.10 -10.16 -18.18
CA HIS A 157 -3.13 -9.28 -17.02
C HIS A 157 -2.25 -9.79 -15.88
N ASP A 158 -1.87 -8.89 -14.98
CA ASP A 158 -1.17 -9.26 -13.75
C ASP A 158 -2.11 -10.04 -12.82
N PHE A 159 -1.57 -11.02 -12.11
CA PHE A 159 -2.34 -11.82 -11.16
C PHE A 159 -2.40 -11.13 -9.81
N ARG A 160 -3.62 -10.81 -9.35
CA ARG A 160 -3.89 -10.24 -8.03
C ARG A 160 -4.57 -11.26 -7.15
N LEU A 161 -4.01 -11.53 -5.97
CA LEU A 161 -4.64 -12.33 -4.93
C LEU A 161 -5.07 -11.41 -3.81
N ALA A 162 -6.36 -11.42 -3.49
CA ALA A 162 -6.93 -10.70 -2.38
C ALA A 162 -7.44 -11.69 -1.31
N TRP A 163 -7.26 -11.37 -0.04
CA TRP A 163 -7.80 -12.17 1.06
C TRP A 163 -8.18 -11.34 2.27
N ARG A 164 -9.07 -11.90 3.09
CA ARG A 164 -9.44 -11.37 4.40
C ARG A 164 -9.05 -12.35 5.49
N THR A 165 -8.55 -11.78 6.57
CA THR A 165 -8.34 -12.46 7.84
C THR A 165 -9.48 -12.13 8.79
N GLY A 166 -9.85 -13.06 9.68
CA GLY A 166 -10.95 -12.85 10.60
C GLY A 166 -10.85 -13.59 11.92
N GLY A 167 -11.51 -13.01 12.92
CA GLY A 167 -11.57 -13.48 14.31
C GLY A 167 -12.39 -12.51 15.16
N LYS A 168 -13.13 -13.01 16.15
CA LYS A 168 -13.89 -12.13 17.07
C LYS A 168 -12.99 -11.37 18.05
N GLU A 169 -11.76 -11.83 18.22
CA GLU A 169 -10.77 -11.29 19.14
C GLU A 169 -9.52 -10.89 18.36
N ALA A 170 -8.72 -9.99 18.94
CA ALA A 170 -7.40 -9.70 18.40
C ALA A 170 -6.54 -10.97 18.49
N THR A 171 -5.76 -11.25 17.45
CA THR A 171 -4.82 -12.37 17.46
C THR A 171 -3.43 -11.87 17.15
N ALA A 172 -2.42 -12.49 17.75
CA ALA A 172 -1.03 -12.24 17.42
C ALA A 172 -0.38 -13.55 16.99
N SER A 173 0.39 -13.51 15.92
CA SER A 173 1.21 -14.63 15.49
C SER A 173 2.67 -14.23 15.45
N LEU A 174 3.55 -15.18 15.80
CA LEU A 174 4.99 -15.01 15.77
C LEU A 174 5.59 -16.02 14.81
N LEU A 175 6.46 -15.54 13.92
CA LEU A 175 7.37 -16.36 13.13
C LEU A 175 8.81 -16.02 13.50
N THR A 176 9.66 -17.04 13.53
CA THR A 176 11.09 -16.86 13.77
C THR A 176 11.91 -17.88 12.99
N ASP A 177 13.09 -17.46 12.52
CA ASP A 177 14.13 -18.30 11.95
C ASP A 177 15.29 -18.56 12.96
N GLY A 178 15.10 -18.17 14.22
CA GLY A 178 16.12 -18.21 15.28
C GLY A 178 17.03 -16.97 15.35
N ARG A 179 16.99 -16.08 14.35
CA ARG A 179 17.76 -14.80 14.33
C ARG A 179 16.85 -13.57 14.23
N HIS A 180 15.73 -13.70 13.54
CA HIS A 180 14.74 -12.67 13.30
C HIS A 180 13.38 -13.12 13.85
N VAL A 181 12.53 -12.14 14.14
CA VAL A 181 11.17 -12.36 14.60
C VAL A 181 10.24 -11.46 13.78
N LEU A 182 9.22 -12.06 13.18
CA LEU A 182 8.08 -11.36 12.60
C LEU A 182 6.88 -11.55 13.53
N VAL A 183 6.35 -10.44 14.04
CA VAL A 183 5.11 -10.42 14.82
C VAL A 183 4.02 -9.81 13.95
N THR A 184 2.94 -10.56 13.72
CA THR A 184 1.74 -10.06 13.04
C THR A 184 0.62 -9.95 14.07
N VAL A 185 0.07 -8.75 14.27
CA VAL A 185 -1.11 -8.52 15.10
C VAL A 185 -2.30 -8.22 14.22
N GLU A 186 -3.32 -9.06 14.32
CA GLU A 186 -4.57 -8.95 13.58
C GLU A 186 -5.68 -8.44 14.50
N PRO A 187 -6.30 -7.28 14.21
CA PRO A 187 -7.42 -6.80 14.99
C PRO A 187 -8.65 -7.69 14.81
N PRO A 188 -9.59 -7.71 15.76
CA PRO A 188 -10.85 -8.44 15.60
C PRO A 188 -11.60 -7.97 14.34
N SER A 189 -12.08 -8.93 13.56
CA SER A 189 -12.93 -8.69 12.41
C SER A 189 -14.36 -8.40 12.88
N GLY A 190 -14.87 -7.21 12.54
CA GLY A 190 -16.23 -6.79 12.84
C GLY A 190 -16.30 -5.34 13.28
N ARG A 191 -17.52 -4.81 13.39
CA ARG A 191 -17.73 -3.47 13.97
C ARG A 191 -17.50 -3.55 15.48
N VAL A 192 -16.48 -2.86 15.99
CA VAL A 192 -16.32 -2.60 17.42
C VAL A 192 -17.59 -1.89 17.92
N PRO A 193 -18.22 -2.37 19.00
CA PRO A 193 -19.35 -1.68 19.64
C PRO A 193 -19.03 -0.21 19.86
N LEU A 194 -19.98 0.68 19.57
CA LEU A 194 -19.75 2.13 19.65
C LEU A 194 -19.24 2.57 21.03
N GLU A 195 -19.68 1.90 22.08
CA GLU A 195 -19.33 2.18 23.48
C GLU A 195 -17.86 1.91 23.81
N LEU A 196 -17.22 1.00 23.08
CA LEU A 196 -15.81 0.64 23.25
C LEU A 196 -14.87 1.48 22.38
N ARG A 197 -15.41 2.34 21.50
CA ARG A 197 -14.58 3.18 20.62
C ARG A 197 -14.20 4.46 21.33
N THR A 198 -12.90 4.66 21.50
CA THR A 198 -12.30 5.91 21.95
C THR A 198 -12.86 7.09 21.12
N PRO A 199 -13.35 8.16 21.75
CA PRO A 199 -13.73 9.38 21.03
C PRO A 199 -12.59 9.89 20.16
N ARG A 200 -12.92 10.36 18.97
CA ARG A 200 -11.92 10.82 18.00
C ARG A 200 -11.85 12.33 17.97
N GLU A 201 -10.67 12.84 17.67
CA GLU A 201 -10.46 14.23 17.29
C GLU A 201 -9.87 14.27 15.88
N LEU A 202 -10.69 14.60 14.88
CA LEU A 202 -10.26 14.66 13.49
C LEU A 202 -9.76 16.06 13.12
N VAL A 203 -8.51 16.18 12.67
CA VAL A 203 -7.96 17.45 12.18
C VAL A 203 -7.71 17.34 10.69
N PHE A 204 -8.51 18.01 9.87
CA PHE A 204 -8.35 18.03 8.42
C PHE A 204 -7.39 19.14 8.02
N LEU A 205 -6.29 18.76 7.37
CA LEU A 205 -5.44 19.69 6.63
C LEU A 205 -5.95 19.71 5.19
N LEU A 206 -6.81 20.68 4.91
CA LEU A 206 -7.46 20.83 3.61
C LEU A 206 -6.59 21.71 2.72
N ASP A 207 -6.07 21.13 1.64
CA ASP A 207 -5.46 21.91 0.58
C ASP A 207 -6.51 22.80 -0.06
N THR A 208 -6.20 24.09 -0.07
CA THR A 208 -7.03 25.13 -0.66
C THR A 208 -6.23 25.87 -1.71
N SER A 209 -5.22 25.26 -2.33
CA SER A 209 -4.45 25.84 -3.41
C SER A 209 -5.28 25.96 -4.70
N GLY A 210 -4.84 26.79 -5.64
CA GLY A 210 -5.57 26.98 -6.90
C GLY A 210 -5.75 25.70 -7.75
N SER A 211 -4.87 24.71 -7.61
CA SER A 211 -4.95 23.45 -8.34
C SER A 211 -6.09 22.53 -7.86
N MET A 212 -6.64 22.82 -6.68
CA MET A 212 -7.80 22.13 -6.14
C MET A 212 -9.11 22.48 -6.86
N GLU A 213 -9.15 23.52 -7.71
CA GLU A 213 -10.37 23.96 -8.39
C GLU A 213 -11.03 22.83 -9.22
N GLY A 214 -12.37 22.77 -9.17
CA GLY A 214 -13.16 21.79 -9.91
C GLY A 214 -13.25 20.44 -9.19
N ALA A 215 -12.94 19.35 -9.90
CA ALA A 215 -13.20 17.99 -9.42
C ALA A 215 -12.48 17.61 -8.10
N PRO A 216 -11.22 18.02 -7.84
CA PRO A 216 -10.57 17.76 -6.55
C PRO A 216 -11.30 18.43 -5.39
N TRP A 217 -11.75 19.69 -5.54
CA TRP A 217 -12.54 20.40 -4.53
C TRP A 217 -13.88 19.72 -4.25
N ASP A 218 -14.62 19.35 -5.31
CA ASP A 218 -15.89 18.64 -5.16
C ASP A 218 -15.72 17.32 -4.39
N ARG A 219 -14.61 16.61 -4.60
CA ARG A 219 -14.24 15.41 -3.83
C ARG A 219 -13.90 15.72 -2.37
N ALA A 220 -13.14 16.78 -2.12
CA ALA A 220 -12.81 17.19 -0.76
C ALA A 220 -14.07 17.48 0.06
N VAL A 221 -15.01 18.24 -0.53
CA VAL A 221 -16.29 18.59 0.10
C VAL A 221 -17.14 17.32 0.33
N ALA A 222 -17.26 16.44 -0.67
CA ALA A 222 -18.00 15.19 -0.52
C ALA A 222 -17.43 14.28 0.57
N LEU A 223 -16.09 14.19 0.67
CA LEU A 223 -15.39 13.46 1.72
C LEU A 223 -15.66 14.05 3.10
N LEU A 224 -15.47 15.35 3.26
CA LEU A 224 -15.73 16.05 4.52
C LEU A 224 -17.18 15.83 4.94
N ASP A 225 -18.14 15.97 4.04
CA ASP A 225 -19.55 15.72 4.33
C ASP A 225 -19.81 14.27 4.78
N ALA A 226 -19.23 13.28 4.11
CA ALA A 226 -19.38 11.87 4.46
C ALA A 226 -18.77 11.56 5.85
N VAL A 227 -17.56 12.05 6.13
CA VAL A 227 -16.88 11.82 7.41
C VAL A 227 -17.59 12.55 8.54
N LEU A 228 -17.93 13.83 8.35
CA LEU A 228 -18.62 14.62 9.35
C LEU A 228 -20.02 14.07 9.65
N ALA A 229 -20.71 13.47 8.67
CA ALA A 229 -21.97 12.77 8.91
C ALA A 229 -21.80 11.55 9.84
N GLY A 230 -20.69 10.82 9.70
CA GLY A 230 -20.35 9.63 10.50
C GLY A 230 -19.77 9.91 11.90
N LEU A 231 -19.49 11.17 12.25
CA LEU A 231 -19.00 11.52 13.58
C LEU A 231 -20.09 11.31 14.66
N ARG A 232 -19.65 10.91 15.86
CA ARG A 232 -20.52 10.74 17.04
C ARG A 232 -20.51 12.01 17.90
N GLU A 233 -21.46 12.15 18.81
CA GLU A 233 -21.51 13.29 19.75
C GLU A 233 -20.22 13.53 20.56
N PRO A 234 -19.49 12.49 21.08
CA PRO A 234 -18.25 12.73 21.81
C PRO A 234 -17.05 13.07 20.90
N ASP A 235 -17.16 12.84 19.59
CA ASP A 235 -16.11 13.14 18.63
C ASP A 235 -16.00 14.67 18.42
N SER A 236 -14.79 15.13 18.12
CA SER A 236 -14.51 16.51 17.73
C SER A 236 -13.84 16.56 16.36
N PHE A 237 -13.93 17.72 15.70
CA PHE A 237 -13.25 17.93 14.44
C PHE A 237 -12.71 19.35 14.32
N GLN A 238 -11.69 19.52 13.50
CA GLN A 238 -11.10 20.79 13.11
C GLN A 238 -10.81 20.76 11.61
N ILE A 239 -11.02 21.87 10.90
CA ILE A 239 -10.54 22.01 9.52
C ILE A 239 -9.58 23.19 9.43
N VAL A 240 -8.41 22.93 8.84
CA VAL A 240 -7.29 23.86 8.68
C VAL A 240 -6.96 23.95 7.20
N GLY A 241 -7.13 25.13 6.59
CA GLY A 241 -6.65 25.39 5.24
C GLY A 241 -5.12 25.47 5.21
N VAL A 242 -4.48 24.87 4.20
CA VAL A 242 -3.01 24.88 4.05
C VAL A 242 -2.50 25.79 2.93
N ALA A 243 -3.31 26.72 2.38
CA ALA A 243 -2.85 27.63 1.32
C ALA A 243 -2.27 29.01 1.76
N GLY A 244 -1.29 29.02 2.67
CA GLY A 244 -0.36 30.16 2.77
C GLY A 244 -0.68 31.34 3.70
N LEU A 245 -1.77 31.38 4.48
CA LEU A 245 -1.94 32.17 5.73
C LEU A 245 -3.25 31.72 6.45
N PRO A 246 -3.40 31.91 7.78
CA PRO A 246 -4.34 31.15 8.64
C PRO A 246 -5.79 31.58 8.47
N GLU A 247 -6.58 30.80 7.75
CA GLU A 247 -7.95 30.60 8.19
C GLU A 247 -8.17 29.10 8.34
N ALA A 248 -7.83 28.61 9.54
CA ALA A 248 -8.53 27.43 10.01
C ALA A 248 -10.01 27.81 10.07
N LEU A 249 -10.85 27.07 9.33
CA LEU A 249 -12.31 27.23 9.37
C LEU A 249 -12.82 27.15 10.81
N THR A 250 -12.09 26.41 11.65
CA THR A 250 -12.28 26.35 13.10
C THR A 250 -10.94 26.60 13.81
N ALA A 251 -10.88 27.58 14.72
CA ALA A 251 -9.65 27.95 15.44
C ALA A 251 -9.05 26.82 16.30
N GLN A 252 -9.91 25.92 16.79
CA GLN A 252 -9.57 24.73 17.57
C GLN A 252 -10.56 23.60 17.23
N PRO A 253 -10.28 22.34 17.61
CA PRO A 253 -11.25 21.26 17.47
C PRO A 253 -12.57 21.58 18.18
N VAL A 254 -13.68 21.49 17.44
CA VAL A 254 -15.03 21.73 17.93
C VAL A 254 -15.79 20.41 18.07
N PRO A 255 -16.74 20.27 19.02
CA PRO A 255 -17.56 19.07 19.12
C PRO A 255 -18.37 18.84 17.85
N ALA A 256 -18.61 17.59 17.47
CA ALA A 256 -19.33 17.23 16.25
C ALA A 256 -20.85 17.41 16.37
N THR A 257 -21.32 18.57 16.84
CA THR A 257 -22.76 18.89 16.94
C THR A 257 -23.38 19.14 15.56
N HIS A 258 -24.70 19.02 15.45
CA HIS A 258 -25.41 19.36 14.22
C HIS A 258 -25.18 20.83 13.81
N ALA A 259 -25.08 21.75 14.76
CA ALA A 259 -24.82 23.17 14.49
C ALA A 259 -23.43 23.40 13.88
N ASN A 260 -22.39 22.85 14.51
CA ASN A 260 -21.01 23.00 14.03
C ASN A 260 -20.80 22.37 12.64
N ARG A 261 -21.43 21.21 12.39
CA ARG A 261 -21.39 20.56 11.07
C ARG A 261 -22.08 21.42 10.00
N ALA A 262 -23.22 22.02 10.33
CA ALA A 262 -23.96 22.87 9.40
C ALA A 262 -23.19 24.16 9.07
N GLU A 263 -22.57 24.79 10.07
CA GLU A 263 -21.75 25.99 9.91
C GLU A 263 -20.58 25.73 8.96
N VAL A 264 -19.80 24.67 9.20
CA VAL A 264 -18.68 24.29 8.33
C VAL A 264 -19.12 23.99 6.90
N ARG A 265 -20.23 23.28 6.73
CA ARG A 265 -20.79 23.01 5.40
C ARG A 265 -21.18 24.30 4.68
N GLU A 266 -21.73 25.26 5.40
CA GLU A 266 -22.05 26.57 4.83
C GLU A 266 -20.78 27.32 4.43
N THR A 267 -19.74 27.33 5.28
CA THR A 267 -18.47 27.99 4.96
C THR A 267 -17.78 27.38 3.73
N LEU A 268 -17.75 26.04 3.62
CA LEU A 268 -17.14 25.35 2.47
C LEU A 268 -17.79 25.70 1.13
N ARG A 269 -19.08 26.10 1.11
CA ARG A 269 -19.76 26.53 -0.12
C ARG A 269 -19.27 27.87 -0.66
N PHE A 270 -18.71 28.71 0.21
CA PHE A 270 -18.23 30.04 -0.15
C PHE A 270 -16.70 30.12 -0.21
N LEU A 271 -16.01 29.04 0.12
CA LEU A 271 -14.56 28.97 0.05
C LEU A 271 -14.12 28.65 -1.38
N HIS A 272 -13.19 29.46 -1.89
CA HIS A 272 -12.57 29.26 -3.19
C HIS A 272 -11.09 28.89 -2.98
N PRO A 273 -10.62 27.77 -3.56
CA PRO A 273 -9.22 27.39 -3.48
C PRO A 273 -8.31 28.39 -4.22
N GLU A 274 -7.39 29.02 -3.50
CA GLU A 274 -6.40 29.96 -4.00
C GLU A 274 -5.10 29.89 -3.17
N GLY A 275 -3.96 30.19 -3.79
CA GLY A 275 -2.67 30.33 -3.10
C GLY A 275 -1.78 29.08 -3.12
N PRO A 276 -0.61 29.12 -2.44
CA PRO A 276 0.38 28.05 -2.43
C PRO A 276 0.17 27.08 -1.26
N THR A 277 0.46 25.79 -1.43
CA THR A 277 0.34 24.78 -0.37
C THR A 277 1.52 24.80 0.63
N ASP A 278 1.23 24.89 1.93
CA ASP A 278 2.19 24.83 3.04
C ASP A 278 1.76 23.77 4.08
N LEU A 279 2.19 22.53 3.84
CA LEU A 279 1.94 21.44 4.78
C LEU A 279 2.76 21.54 6.07
N TYR A 280 3.91 22.19 6.06
CA TYR A 280 4.74 22.33 7.26
C TYR A 280 3.94 23.08 8.34
N LEU A 281 3.34 24.22 7.98
CA LEU A 281 2.53 25.01 8.90
C LEU A 281 1.23 24.29 9.29
N GLY A 282 0.60 23.59 8.35
CA GLY A 282 -0.57 22.76 8.60
C GLY A 282 -0.30 21.69 9.66
N LEU A 283 0.73 20.88 9.44
CA LEU A 283 1.15 19.82 10.36
C LEU A 283 1.58 20.38 11.71
N GLN A 284 2.31 21.50 11.72
CA GLN A 284 2.69 22.16 12.96
C GLN A 284 1.45 22.54 13.77
N ARG A 285 0.43 23.16 13.16
CA ARG A 285 -0.82 23.50 13.85
C ARG A 285 -1.58 22.27 14.34
N ALA A 286 -1.64 21.23 13.53
CA ALA A 286 -2.37 20.01 13.85
C ALA A 286 -1.69 19.16 14.94
N LEU A 287 -0.39 19.31 15.16
CA LEU A 287 0.38 18.44 16.05
C LEU A 287 0.98 19.16 17.27
N LEU A 288 1.07 20.49 17.26
CA LEU A 288 1.71 21.26 18.34
C LEU A 288 0.98 21.13 19.69
N LEU A 289 -0.35 21.10 19.67
CA LEU A 289 -1.16 20.94 20.88
C LEU A 289 -1.53 19.47 21.05
N PRO A 290 -1.52 18.91 22.27
CA PRO A 290 -2.05 17.56 22.48
C PRO A 290 -3.55 17.50 22.19
N PRO A 291 -4.11 16.31 21.87
CA PRO A 291 -5.55 16.12 21.83
C PRO A 291 -6.21 16.41 23.17
N ALA A 292 -7.50 16.74 23.15
CA ALA A 292 -8.29 16.76 24.37
C ALA A 292 -8.27 15.38 25.07
N GLU A 293 -8.29 15.38 26.40
CA GLU A 293 -8.15 14.17 27.22
C GLU A 293 -9.14 13.06 26.81
N GLY A 294 -8.64 11.83 26.73
CA GLY A 294 -9.42 10.66 26.33
C GLY A 294 -9.79 10.60 24.84
N ARG A 295 -9.22 11.46 23.99
CA ARG A 295 -9.43 11.43 22.54
C ARG A 295 -8.20 10.96 21.79
N GLN A 296 -8.42 10.17 20.75
CA GLN A 296 -7.38 9.84 19.78
C GLN A 296 -7.39 10.87 18.65
N ARG A 297 -6.26 11.56 18.42
CA ARG A 297 -6.13 12.49 17.30
C ARG A 297 -5.83 11.76 16.00
N THR A 298 -6.56 12.11 14.95
CA THR A 298 -6.28 11.69 13.59
C THR A 298 -6.21 12.92 12.71
N VAL A 299 -5.04 13.19 12.14
CA VAL A 299 -4.82 14.22 11.15
C VAL A 299 -5.06 13.62 9.76
N VAL A 300 -5.82 14.33 8.93
CA VAL A 300 -6.17 13.89 7.58
C VAL A 300 -5.75 14.98 6.61
N VAL A 301 -4.72 14.69 5.80
CA VAL A 301 -4.25 15.59 4.74
C VAL A 301 -5.06 15.33 3.48
N LEU A 302 -5.72 16.36 2.97
CA LEU A 302 -6.52 16.33 1.75
C LEU A 302 -5.87 17.25 0.72
N THR A 303 -5.37 16.70 -0.38
CA THR A 303 -4.68 17.48 -1.42
C THR A 303 -4.88 16.84 -2.79
N ASP A 304 -4.70 17.56 -3.88
CA ASP A 304 -4.65 17.00 -5.23
C ASP A 304 -3.32 16.27 -5.53
N GLY A 305 -2.30 16.46 -4.69
CA GLY A 305 -1.00 15.78 -4.79
C GLY A 305 0.13 16.66 -5.31
N GLU A 306 -0.14 17.91 -5.69
CA GLU A 306 0.90 18.89 -6.04
C GLU A 306 1.45 19.58 -4.78
N VAL A 307 2.02 18.77 -3.88
CA VAL A 307 2.52 19.29 -2.61
C VAL A 307 4.00 19.06 -2.42
N ASP A 308 4.70 20.13 -2.06
CA ASP A 308 6.05 20.05 -1.53
C ASP A 308 5.99 19.63 -0.06
N VAL A 309 6.21 18.34 0.20
CA VAL A 309 6.48 17.86 1.56
C VAL A 309 7.95 18.11 1.84
N SER A 310 8.23 19.31 2.33
CA SER A 310 9.58 19.70 2.70
C SER A 310 10.14 18.80 3.80
N HIS A 311 11.46 18.70 3.88
CA HIS A 311 12.15 18.01 4.98
C HIS A 311 11.69 18.51 6.36
N GLN A 312 11.30 19.78 6.45
CA GLN A 312 10.79 20.40 7.68
C GLN A 312 9.42 19.82 8.07
N ALA A 313 8.53 19.58 7.10
CA ALA A 313 7.22 18.96 7.34
C ALA A 313 7.38 17.54 7.91
N LEU A 314 8.31 16.75 7.34
CA LEU A 314 8.64 15.42 7.83
C LEU A 314 9.23 15.47 9.25
N GLN A 315 10.14 16.41 9.53
CA GLN A 315 10.71 16.60 10.87
C GLN A 315 9.67 17.00 11.92
N VAL A 316 8.74 17.89 11.57
CA VAL A 316 7.62 18.27 12.45
C VAL A 316 6.79 17.05 12.78
N LEU A 317 6.48 16.26 11.75
CA LEU A 317 5.71 15.03 11.90
C LEU A 317 6.45 14.04 12.82
N GLU A 318 7.74 13.77 12.59
CA GLU A 318 8.55 12.92 13.46
C GLU A 318 8.62 13.40 14.92
N SER A 319 8.72 14.73 15.13
CA SER A 319 8.96 15.31 16.44
C SER A 319 7.68 15.53 17.26
N LEU A 320 6.56 15.86 16.61
CA LEU A 320 5.35 16.36 17.29
C LEU A 320 4.15 15.42 17.24
N ARG A 321 4.17 14.38 16.39
CA ARG A 321 3.02 13.49 16.22
C ARG A 321 2.51 12.89 17.53
N GLY A 322 3.41 12.48 18.43
CA GLY A 322 3.04 11.66 19.57
C GLY A 322 2.23 10.44 19.10
N ASP A 323 1.06 10.23 19.71
CA ASP A 323 0.13 9.15 19.38
C ASP A 323 -0.87 9.50 18.25
N ALA A 324 -0.76 10.69 17.66
CA ALA A 324 -1.62 11.10 16.55
C ALA A 324 -1.35 10.23 15.31
N ARG A 325 -2.41 9.87 14.57
CA ARG A 325 -2.29 9.20 13.27
C ARG A 325 -2.39 10.24 12.16
N VAL A 326 -1.55 10.17 11.14
CA VAL A 326 -1.60 11.08 9.98
C VAL A 326 -1.87 10.28 8.71
N HIS A 327 -3.05 10.48 8.12
CA HIS A 327 -3.44 9.91 6.83
C HIS A 327 -3.28 10.95 5.72
N ALA A 328 -2.99 10.50 4.52
CA ALA A 328 -2.89 11.37 3.34
C ALA A 328 -3.83 10.86 2.25
N PHE A 329 -4.75 11.71 1.81
CA PHE A 329 -5.68 11.40 0.73
C PHE A 329 -5.45 12.36 -0.42
N ALA A 330 -5.03 11.79 -1.53
CA ALA A 330 -5.01 12.50 -2.78
C ALA A 330 -6.43 12.57 -3.36
N LEU A 331 -6.76 13.70 -3.97
CA LEU A 331 -8.08 14.01 -4.51
C LEU A 331 -8.09 14.03 -6.04
N ALA A 332 -6.93 14.15 -6.67
CA ALA A 332 -6.77 13.89 -8.10
C ALA A 332 -6.46 12.39 -8.34
N PRO A 333 -6.88 11.84 -9.49
CA PRO A 333 -6.39 10.54 -9.93
C PRO A 333 -4.88 10.63 -10.23
N ASP A 334 -4.15 9.55 -9.94
CA ASP A 334 -2.70 9.40 -10.19
C ASP A 334 -1.80 10.54 -9.67
N PRO A 335 -1.91 10.87 -8.36
CA PRO A 335 -1.02 11.85 -7.73
C PRO A 335 0.43 11.33 -7.67
N PRO A 336 1.42 12.20 -7.40
CA PRO A 336 2.75 11.81 -6.95
C PRO A 336 2.69 10.96 -5.66
N ARG A 337 2.60 9.63 -5.80
CA ARG A 337 2.36 8.70 -4.68
C ARG A 337 3.48 8.68 -3.65
N GLY A 338 4.74 8.75 -4.09
CA GLY A 338 5.89 8.48 -3.22
C GLY A 338 5.96 9.39 -1.99
N VAL A 339 5.69 10.67 -2.18
CA VAL A 339 5.79 11.69 -1.13
C VAL A 339 4.63 11.60 -0.13
N LEU A 340 3.39 11.49 -0.61
CA LEU A 340 2.21 11.36 0.26
C LEU A 340 2.17 10.01 0.98
N ALA A 341 2.59 8.93 0.32
CA ALA A 341 2.74 7.62 0.95
C ALA A 341 3.80 7.64 2.05
N GLN A 342 4.93 8.34 1.84
CA GLN A 342 5.94 8.53 2.87
C GLN A 342 5.39 9.33 4.07
N LEU A 343 4.64 10.41 3.82
CA LEU A 343 4.01 11.20 4.87
C LEU A 343 3.05 10.34 5.71
N ALA A 344 2.17 9.58 5.06
CA ALA A 344 1.22 8.72 5.75
C ALA A 344 1.92 7.60 6.55
N ARG A 345 2.93 6.95 5.95
CA ARG A 345 3.72 5.90 6.59
C ARG A 345 4.43 6.41 7.83
N LEU A 346 5.15 7.54 7.73
CA LEU A 346 5.74 8.17 8.90
C LEU A 346 4.63 8.53 9.89
N GLY A 347 3.50 9.06 9.41
CA GLY A 347 2.29 9.35 10.15
C GLY A 347 1.66 8.18 10.93
N GLY A 348 2.09 6.94 10.67
CA GLY A 348 1.42 5.72 11.11
C GLY A 348 0.00 5.58 10.55
N GLY A 349 -0.34 6.33 9.50
CA GLY A 349 -1.62 6.28 8.80
C GLY A 349 -1.49 5.60 7.44
N VAL A 350 -2.45 5.89 6.58
CA VAL A 350 -2.61 5.25 5.25
C VAL A 350 -2.66 6.34 4.19
N PHE A 351 -2.08 6.04 3.04
CA PHE A 351 -2.22 6.86 1.84
C PHE A 351 -3.23 6.24 0.89
N GLU A 352 -4.14 7.06 0.36
CA GLU A 352 -5.15 6.64 -0.62
C GLU A 352 -5.32 7.69 -1.72
N SER A 353 -5.78 7.24 -2.89
CA SER A 353 -6.15 8.09 -4.02
C SER A 353 -7.42 7.55 -4.70
N PRO A 354 -8.20 8.38 -5.40
CA PRO A 354 -9.26 7.90 -6.28
C PRO A 354 -8.68 7.06 -7.41
N ARG A 355 -9.49 6.13 -7.92
CA ARG A 355 -9.20 5.43 -9.19
C ARG A 355 -9.51 6.35 -10.38
N PRO A 356 -8.90 6.12 -11.56
CA PRO A 356 -9.34 6.75 -12.80
C PRO A 356 -10.85 6.51 -12.98
N ASP A 357 -11.61 7.57 -13.21
CA ASP A 357 -13.07 7.58 -13.38
C ASP A 357 -13.93 7.30 -12.12
N GLU A 358 -13.33 7.25 -10.93
CA GLU A 358 -14.10 7.04 -9.71
C GLU A 358 -14.96 8.26 -9.34
N PRO A 359 -16.27 8.07 -9.07
CA PRO A 359 -17.11 9.14 -8.55
C PRO A 359 -16.63 9.66 -7.21
N ALA A 360 -16.80 10.96 -6.99
CA ALA A 360 -16.39 11.62 -5.75
C ALA A 360 -17.00 10.98 -4.49
N VAL A 361 -18.28 10.60 -4.57
CA VAL A 361 -19.04 10.00 -3.47
C VAL A 361 -18.50 8.62 -3.09
N ASP A 362 -18.09 7.82 -4.08
CA ASP A 362 -17.57 6.47 -3.84
C ASP A 362 -16.18 6.53 -3.18
N THR A 363 -15.33 7.42 -3.69
CA THR A 363 -14.02 7.71 -3.09
C THR A 363 -14.21 8.20 -1.66
N ALA A 364 -15.07 9.20 -1.46
CA ALA A 364 -15.41 9.77 -0.15
C ALA A 364 -15.88 8.71 0.85
N THR A 365 -16.75 7.80 0.42
CA THR A 365 -17.30 6.73 1.26
C THR A 365 -16.21 5.75 1.69
N ARG A 366 -15.32 5.35 0.76
CA ARG A 366 -14.18 4.47 1.08
C ARG A 366 -13.24 5.12 2.10
N LEU A 367 -12.84 6.37 1.84
CA LEU A 367 -11.95 7.12 2.72
C LEU A 367 -12.57 7.36 4.10
N ALA A 368 -13.88 7.65 4.17
CA ALA A 368 -14.59 7.81 5.44
C ALA A 368 -14.62 6.50 6.24
N ALA A 369 -14.84 5.37 5.58
CA ALA A 369 -14.84 4.05 6.23
C ALA A 369 -13.47 3.70 6.85
N LEU A 370 -12.36 4.16 6.26
CA LEU A 370 -11.01 4.00 6.83
C LEU A 370 -10.87 4.78 8.15
N LEU A 371 -11.40 6.01 8.21
CA LEU A 371 -11.34 6.85 9.41
C LEU A 371 -12.27 6.39 10.54
N GLU A 372 -13.25 5.52 10.25
CA GLU A 372 -14.18 4.98 11.24
C GLU A 372 -13.62 3.89 12.16
N ARG A 373 -12.43 3.35 11.87
CA ARG A 373 -11.97 2.05 12.42
C ARG A 373 -10.64 2.07 13.22
N PRO A 374 -10.48 2.87 14.29
CA PRO A 374 -9.50 2.51 15.30
C PRO A 374 -10.07 1.36 16.15
N VAL A 375 -9.56 0.14 15.93
CA VAL A 375 -10.02 -1.06 16.67
C VAL A 375 -9.17 -1.30 17.91
N VAL A 376 -7.90 -0.87 17.91
CA VAL A 376 -6.94 -1.03 19.00
C VAL A 376 -6.07 0.23 19.09
N THR A 377 -5.92 0.81 20.28
CA THR A 377 -4.96 1.88 20.60
C THR A 377 -3.88 1.35 21.54
N ASP A 378 -2.78 2.09 21.68
CA ASP A 378 -1.75 1.85 22.71
C ASP A 378 -1.12 0.44 22.67
N LEU A 379 -0.97 -0.09 21.46
CA LEU A 379 -0.34 -1.39 21.25
C LEU A 379 1.13 -1.29 21.65
N SER A 380 1.50 -2.04 22.69
CA SER A 380 2.88 -2.20 23.12
C SER A 380 3.31 -3.64 22.91
N ILE A 381 4.54 -3.81 22.43
CA ILE A 381 5.19 -5.11 22.32
C ILE A 381 6.30 -5.13 23.36
N ASP A 382 6.15 -5.96 24.39
CA ASP A 382 7.22 -6.24 25.36
C ASP A 382 7.93 -7.52 24.96
N VAL A 383 9.20 -7.39 24.55
CA VAL A 383 10.08 -8.54 24.27
C VAL A 383 11.20 -8.53 25.31
N PRO A 384 11.15 -9.42 26.31
CA PRO A 384 12.15 -9.45 27.36
C PRO A 384 13.57 -9.53 26.81
N GLY A 385 14.41 -8.55 27.14
CA GLY A 385 15.81 -8.50 26.72
C GLY A 385 16.07 -7.80 25.37
N VAL A 386 15.05 -7.26 24.71
CA VAL A 386 15.19 -6.47 23.48
C VAL A 386 14.80 -5.01 23.76
N VAL A 387 15.68 -4.08 23.40
CA VAL A 387 15.38 -2.64 23.39
C VAL A 387 14.97 -2.28 21.98
N PHE A 388 13.71 -1.89 21.77
CA PHE A 388 13.24 -1.37 20.49
C PHE A 388 13.90 -0.01 20.22
N VAL A 389 14.64 0.08 19.12
CA VAL A 389 15.28 1.33 18.67
C VAL A 389 14.47 1.86 17.48
N GLY A 390 13.58 2.82 17.75
CA GLY A 390 12.62 3.37 16.76
C GLY A 390 11.17 3.06 17.16
N GLY A 391 10.33 4.11 17.21
CA GLY A 391 9.01 4.11 17.84
C GLY A 391 7.91 3.23 17.18
N PRO A 392 6.73 3.16 17.83
CA PRO A 392 5.62 2.24 17.53
C PRO A 392 4.91 2.48 16.20
#